data_AF-A0A328SC38-F1
#
_entry.id   AF-A0A328SC38-F1
#
_cell.length_a   1.000
_cell.length_b   1.000
_cell.length_c   1.000
_cell.angle_alpha   90.00
_cell.angle_beta   90.00
_cell.angle_gamma   90.00
#
_symmetry.space_group_name_H-M   'P 1'
#
loop_
_entity.id
_entity.type
_entity.pdbx_description
1 polymer ?
#
loop_
_entity_poly.entity_id
_entity_poly.type
_entity_poly.pdbx_seq_one_letter_code
_entity_poly.pdbx_strand_id
1 'polypeptide(L)' 'HTKNINIRTDGIEAKGLDENYNLIVDRSPKINYLARSTPELILKRIYEQSDEPIKSVYKDILDKFQ' A
#
# COMPACT_ATOMS: atom_id res chain seq x y z
N HIS A 1 -12.82 -24.40 -18.00
CA HIS A 1 -13.77 -24.09 -16.92
C HIS A 1 -12.99 -23.64 -15.70
N THR A 2 -12.75 -22.33 -15.56
CA THR A 2 -12.05 -21.78 -14.39
C THR A 2 -13.07 -21.68 -13.26
N LYS A 3 -12.89 -22.51 -12.23
CA LYS A 3 -13.77 -22.61 -11.08
C LYS A 3 -13.68 -21.29 -10.30
N ASN A 4 -14.77 -20.51 -10.25
CA ASN A 4 -14.90 -19.34 -9.38
C ASN A 4 -14.93 -19.83 -7.92
N ILE A 5 -13.75 -20.00 -7.33
CA ILE A 5 -13.61 -20.25 -5.89
C ILE A 5 -13.89 -18.93 -5.18
N ASN A 6 -15.02 -18.89 -4.46
CA ASN A 6 -15.42 -17.76 -3.63
C ASN A 6 -14.48 -17.68 -2.43
N ILE A 7 -13.28 -17.13 -2.65
CA ILE A 7 -12.28 -16.89 -1.61
C ILE A 7 -12.65 -15.61 -0.86
N ARG A 8 -12.74 -15.72 0.47
CA ARG A 8 -12.75 -14.54 1.33
C ARG A 8 -11.31 -14.06 1.45
N THR A 9 -10.98 -13.00 0.74
CA THR A 9 -9.71 -12.29 0.93
C THR A 9 -9.88 -11.41 2.18
N ASP A 10 -8.95 -11.52 3.13
CA ASP A 10 -8.92 -10.62 4.28
C ASP A 10 -8.67 -9.21 3.74
N GLY A 11 -9.71 -8.38 3.74
CA GLY A 11 -9.78 -7.14 2.97
C GLY A 11 -9.08 -6.01 3.69
N ILE A 12 -7.80 -6.18 4.00
CA ILE A 12 -6.98 -5.09 4.52
C ILE A 12 -6.45 -4.31 3.31
N GLU A 13 -7.09 -3.18 3.04
CA GLU A 13 -6.71 -2.30 1.94
C GLU A 13 -6.23 -0.97 2.50
N ALA A 14 -5.07 -0.51 2.05
CA ALA A 14 -4.62 0.82 2.39
C ALA A 14 -5.42 1.85 1.60
N LYS A 15 -5.98 2.82 2.30
CA LYS A 15 -6.70 3.97 1.74
C LYS A 15 -5.78 5.18 1.54
N GLY A 16 -4.68 5.24 2.28
CA GLY A 16 -3.74 6.36 2.23
C GLY A 16 -2.88 6.46 3.47
N LEU A 17 -2.24 7.61 3.62
CA LEU A 17 -1.51 8.00 4.83
C LEU A 17 -2.24 9.17 5.50
N ASP A 18 -2.24 9.20 6.84
CA ASP A 18 -2.69 10.36 7.61
C ASP A 18 -1.62 11.46 7.66
N GLU A 19 -1.91 12.56 8.35
CA GLU A 19 -1.01 13.70 8.56
C GLU A 19 0.31 13.34 9.28
N ASN A 20 0.34 12.22 9.98
CA ASN A 20 1.51 11.69 10.69
C ASN A 20 2.16 10.52 9.93
N TYR A 21 1.79 10.31 8.66
CA TYR A 21 2.25 9.22 7.81
C TYR A 21 1.91 7.81 8.33
N ASN A 22 0.88 7.68 9.17
CA ASN A 22 0.34 6.37 9.54
C ASN A 22 -0.54 5.83 8.41
N LEU A 23 -0.47 4.51 8.21
CA LEU A 23 -1.25 3.82 7.20
C LEU A 23 -2.73 3.75 7.60
N ILE A 24 -3.59 4.40 6.82
CA ILE A 24 -5.03 4.29 6.96
C ILE A 24 -5.45 3.02 6.22
N VAL A 25 -6.03 2.06 6.94
CA VAL A 25 -6.50 0.79 6.37
C VAL A 25 -8.00 0.61 6.51
N ASP A 26 -8.65 0.15 5.45
CA ASP A 26 -9.97 -0.48 5.53
C ASP A 26 -9.79 -1.95 5.86
N ARG A 27 -10.61 -2.50 6.76
CA ARG A 27 -10.52 -3.91 7.18
C ARG A 27 -11.78 -4.70 6.83
N SER A 28 -12.56 -4.22 5.85
CA SER A 28 -13.78 -4.89 5.44
C SER A 28 -13.45 -6.08 4.54
N PRO A 29 -13.75 -7.33 4.93
CA PRO A 29 -13.51 -8.47 4.05
C PRO A 29 -14.34 -8.34 2.78
N LYS A 30 -13.68 -8.46 1.62
CA LYS A 30 -14.34 -8.38 0.31
C LYS A 30 -14.31 -9.73 -0.40
N ILE A 31 -15.49 -10.15 -0.86
CA ILE A 31 -15.67 -11.38 -1.63
C ILE A 31 -15.31 -11.10 -3.10
N ASN A 32 -14.58 -12.03 -3.74
CA ASN A 32 -14.13 -11.92 -5.14
C ASN A 32 -13.29 -10.67 -5.45
N TYR A 33 -12.59 -10.14 -4.45
CA TYR A 33 -11.76 -8.97 -4.60
C TYR A 33 -10.28 -9.32 -4.49
N LEU A 34 -9.50 -8.92 -5.49
CA LEU A 34 -8.05 -9.06 -5.48
C LEU A 34 -7.45 -7.90 -4.70
N ALA A 35 -6.90 -8.19 -3.52
CA ALA A 35 -6.21 -7.20 -2.71
C ALA A 35 -4.99 -6.65 -3.47
N ARG A 36 -4.77 -5.33 -3.39
CA ARG A 36 -3.58 -4.65 -3.92
C ARG A 36 -2.68 -4.26 -2.75
N SER A 37 -1.38 -4.46 -2.91
CA SER A 37 -0.40 -4.27 -1.84
C SER A 37 0.06 -2.81 -1.64
N THR A 38 -0.48 -1.85 -2.40
CA THR A 38 -0.18 -0.39 -2.34
C THR A 38 1.21 -0.05 -1.80
N PRO A 39 2.29 -0.59 -2.40
CA PRO A 39 3.66 -0.43 -1.89
C PRO A 39 4.11 1.03 -1.86
N GLU A 40 3.53 1.87 -2.72
CA GLU A 40 3.76 3.31 -2.79
C GLU A 40 3.47 4.03 -1.47
N LEU A 41 2.46 3.60 -0.70
CA LEU A 41 2.12 4.21 0.58
C LEU A 41 3.15 3.86 1.66
N ILE A 42 3.69 2.64 1.62
CA ILE A 42 4.76 2.21 2.53
C ILE A 42 6.05 2.96 2.19
N LEU A 43 6.38 3.08 0.91
CA LEU A 43 7.54 3.83 0.45
C LEU A 43 7.44 5.32 0.83
N LYS A 44 6.27 5.93 0.69
CA LYS A 44 6.04 7.32 1.08
C LYS A 44 6.20 7.53 2.59
N ARG A 45 5.69 6.59 3.40
CA ARG A 45 5.94 6.62 4.84
C ARG A 45 7.43 6.56 5.17
N ILE A 46 8.17 5.61 4.58
CA ILE A 46 9.61 5.46 4.84
C ILE A 46 10.37 6.70 4.39
N TYR A 47 10.05 7.26 3.22
CA TYR A 47 10.63 8.50 2.68
C TYR A 47 10.50 9.68 3.64
N GLU A 48 9.32 9.86 4.24
CA GLU A 48 9.06 10.97 5.17
C GLU A 48 9.78 10.78 6.51
N GLN A 49 10.02 9.53 6.91
CA GLN A 49 10.74 9.17 8.14
C GLN A 49 12.26 9.03 7.96
N SER A 50 12.79 9.21 6.75
CA SER A 50 14.22 9.03 6.47
C SER A 50 14.95 10.35 6.21
N ASP A 51 16.24 10.32 6.52
CA ASP A 51 17.19 11.42 6.33
C ASP A 51 18.06 11.22 5.09
N GLU A 52 18.75 12.27 4.67
CA GLU A 52 19.75 12.16 3.61
C GLU A 52 20.92 11.26 4.06
N PRO A 53 21.51 10.46 3.17
CA PRO A 53 21.30 10.42 1.72
C PRO A 53 20.22 9.42 1.26
N ILE A 54 19.70 8.56 2.15
CA ILE A 54 18.80 7.45 1.73
C ILE A 54 17.42 7.95 1.29
N LYS A 55 17.01 9.12 1.79
CA LYS A 55 15.82 9.83 1.37
C LYS A 55 15.75 10.04 -0.15
N SER A 56 16.88 10.40 -0.78
CA SER A 56 16.97 10.56 -2.23
C SER A 56 16.67 9.26 -3.00
N VAL A 57 17.12 8.12 -2.49
CA VAL A 57 16.87 6.80 -3.11
C VAL A 57 15.38 6.43 -3.02
N TYR A 58 14.73 6.69 -1.88
CA TYR A 58 13.29 6.45 -1.76
C TYR A 58 12.46 7.34 -2.68
N LYS A 59 12.90 8.60 -2.89
CA LYS A 59 12.30 9.49 -3.87
C LYS A 59 12.39 8.93 -5.29
N ASP A 60 13.59 8.49 -5.71
CA ASP A 60 13.79 7.91 -7.04
C ASP A 60 12.94 6.65 -7.28
N ILE A 61 12.71 5.86 -6.24
CA ILE A 61 11.85 4.67 -6.31
C ILE A 61 10.37 5.09 -6.41
N LEU A 62 9.93 6.07 -5.61
CA LEU A 62 8.56 6.59 -5.65
C LEU A 62 8.21 7.18 -7.02
N ASP A 63 9.13 7.91 -7.65
CA ASP A 63 8.95 8.50 -8.98
C ASP A 63 8.73 7.42 -10.07
N LYS A 64 9.15 6.16 -9.85
CA LYS A 64 8.90 5.05 -10.80
C LYS A 64 7.50 4.44 -10.72
N PHE A 65 6.72 4.77 -9.69
CA PHE A 65 5.33 4.33 -9.55
C PHE A 65 4.33 5.30 -10.20
N GLN A 66 4.77 6.50 -10.62
CA GLN A 66 3.98 7.45 -11.42
C GLN A 66 3.99 7.09 -12.91
#